data_AF-A0A418YR71-F1
#
_entry.id   AF-A0A418YR71-F1
#
_cell.length_a   1.000
_cell.length_b   1.000
_cell.length_c   1.000
_cell.angle_alpha   90.00
_cell.angle_beta   90.00
_cell.angle_gamma   90.00
#
_symmetry.space_group_name_H-M   'P 1'
#
loop_
_entity.id
_entity.type
_entity.pdbx_description
1 polymer ?
#
loop_
_entity_poly.entity_id
_entity_poly.type
_entity_poly.pdbx_seq_one_letter_code
_entity_poly.pdbx_strand_id
1 'polypeptide(L)'
;MGDMSKEPSMEEILSSIKRIIAEEGEDAVQAVPRRGRADAAPKAMIEPGEPERAPFVPLIDEVLELTEEVVVEDVMPAPKPAAKATPVAKPAAAADESILSVESEVAARHSLSALSSMLVAAPEGADNTLDGLVRSMLKPMLKEWLDARLPALVEDMVAKEIARITAR
;
A
#
# COMPACT_ATOMS: atom_id res chain seq x y z
N MET A 1 60.43 6.13 18.25
CA MET A 1 59.25 5.95 17.37
C MET A 1 58.18 5.25 18.19
N GLY A 2 56.92 5.66 18.25
CA GLY A 2 56.25 6.71 17.52
C GLY A 2 55.57 7.66 18.50
N ASP A 3 55.71 8.93 18.16
CA ASP A 3 54.59 9.87 18.15
C ASP A 3 53.26 9.19 17.82
N MET A 4 52.17 9.80 18.29
CA MET A 4 50.82 9.57 17.78
C MET A 4 50.24 8.20 18.20
N SER A 5 49.18 8.10 18.99
CA SER A 5 47.99 8.88 18.87
C SER A 5 47.27 8.82 20.20
N LYS A 6 46.87 9.99 20.68
CA LYS A 6 45.64 10.13 21.45
C LYS A 6 44.45 9.93 20.50
N GLU A 7 44.53 8.88 19.68
CA GLU A 7 43.41 8.39 18.90
C GLU A 7 42.56 7.64 19.91
N PRO A 8 41.34 8.13 20.16
CA PRO A 8 40.43 7.45 21.05
C PRO A 8 40.22 6.01 20.58
N SER A 9 40.17 5.09 21.54
CA SER A 9 39.93 3.67 21.30
C SER A 9 38.59 3.48 20.58
N MET A 10 38.45 2.43 19.76
CA MET A 10 37.21 2.07 19.08
C MET A 10 36.00 2.03 20.04
N GLU A 11 36.23 1.56 21.27
CA GLU A 11 35.20 1.52 22.31
C GLU A 11 34.77 2.93 22.78
N GLU A 12 35.69 3.89 22.81
CA GLU A 12 35.41 5.29 23.15
C GLU A 12 34.62 5.99 22.04
N ILE A 13 34.97 5.71 20.77
CA ILE A 13 34.23 6.19 19.59
C ILE A 13 32.80 5.67 19.62
N LEU A 14 32.60 4.37 19.88
CA LEU A 14 31.27 3.75 19.95
C LEU A 14 30.47 4.24 21.17
N SER A 15 31.14 4.48 22.30
CA SER A 15 30.52 5.03 23.50
C SER A 15 30.04 6.47 23.29
N SER A 16 30.82 7.27 22.55
CA SER A 16 30.46 8.65 22.19
C SER A 16 29.23 8.70 21.28
N ILE A 17 29.20 7.87 20.23
CA ILE A 17 28.04 7.77 19.32
C ILE A 17 26.80 7.28 20.06
N LYS A 18 26.93 6.26 20.92
CA LYS A 18 25.81 5.72 21.71
C LYS A 18 25.23 6.75 22.68
N ARG A 19 26.08 7.58 23.29
CA ARG A 19 25.64 8.66 24.18
C ARG A 19 24.89 9.75 23.42
N ILE A 20 25.41 10.20 22.27
CA ILE A 20 24.77 11.24 21.45
C ILE A 20 23.38 10.79 20.98
N ILE A 21 23.24 9.56 20.50
CA ILE A 21 21.95 9.03 20.02
C ILE A 21 20.93 8.88 21.17
N ALA A 22 21.38 8.52 22.37
CA ALA A 22 20.51 8.44 23.54
C ALA A 22 20.06 9.83 24.02
N GLU A 23 20.97 10.81 24.04
CA GLU A 23 20.72 12.18 24.51
C GLU A 23 19.87 12.97 23.49
N GLU A 24 20.16 12.85 22.19
CA GLU A 24 19.46 13.55 21.11
C GLU A 24 18.14 12.84 20.71
N GLY A 25 18.07 11.52 20.91
CA GLY A 25 16.86 10.74 20.68
C GLY A 25 15.75 10.97 21.70
N GLU A 26 16.07 11.37 22.94
CA GLU A 26 15.08 11.67 24.00
C GLU A 26 14.54 13.11 23.92
N ASP A 27 15.34 14.08 23.50
CA ASP A 27 14.93 15.49 23.35
C ASP A 27 13.97 15.73 22.17
N ALA A 28 14.06 14.92 21.11
CA ALA A 28 13.11 14.98 19.98
C ALA A 28 11.72 14.42 20.32
N VAL A 29 11.55 13.66 21.42
CA VAL A 29 10.28 13.01 21.79
C VAL A 29 9.50 13.75 22.88
N GLN A 30 10.03 14.85 23.46
CA GLN A 30 9.49 15.39 24.72
C GLN A 30 9.05 16.86 24.75
N ALA A 31 8.80 17.50 23.59
CA ALA A 31 8.22 18.85 23.55
C ALA A 31 6.87 18.94 22.80
N VAL A 32 5.87 18.18 23.27
CA VAL A 32 4.45 18.40 22.95
C VAL A 32 3.77 19.07 24.15
N PRO A 33 3.41 20.36 24.11
CA PRO A 33 2.56 20.94 25.13
C PRO A 33 1.09 20.75 24.76
N ARG A 34 0.46 19.71 25.32
CA ARG A 34 -1.00 19.72 25.54
C ARG A 34 -1.29 20.35 26.89
N ARG A 35 -1.84 21.57 26.89
CA ARG A 35 -2.59 22.10 28.04
C ARG A 35 -3.78 22.88 27.53
N GLY A 36 -4.97 22.32 27.76
CA GLY A 36 -6.23 22.95 27.46
C GLY A 36 -6.46 24.19 28.31
N ARG A 37 -7.02 25.21 27.67
CA ARG A 37 -7.84 26.23 28.31
C ARG A 37 -9.25 26.04 27.78
N ALA A 38 -10.07 25.36 28.59
CA ALA A 38 -11.51 25.44 28.47
C ALA A 38 -11.90 26.89 28.79
N ASP A 39 -12.27 27.65 27.77
CA ASP A 39 -13.04 28.88 27.97
C ASP A 39 -14.52 28.54 27.89
N ALA A 40 -15.25 29.05 28.87
CA ALA A 40 -16.63 28.70 29.16
C ALA A 40 -17.58 29.46 28.24
N ALA A 41 -18.38 28.69 27.49
CA ALA A 41 -19.73 28.92 26.96
C ALA A 41 -20.24 30.36 26.67
N PRO A 42 -21.08 30.48 25.62
CA PRO A 42 -22.50 30.56 25.96
C PRO A 42 -23.27 29.37 25.39
N LYS A 43 -24.15 28.82 26.22
CA LYS A 43 -25.12 27.79 25.88
C LYS A 43 -26.14 28.44 24.93
N ALA A 44 -25.91 28.33 23.62
CA ALA A 44 -26.94 28.63 22.64
C ALA A 44 -28.02 27.55 22.78
N MET A 45 -29.24 27.99 23.03
CA MET A 45 -30.45 27.16 23.07
C MET A 45 -30.53 26.31 21.79
N ILE A 46 -30.60 24.99 21.96
CA ILE A 46 -30.91 24.07 20.86
C ILE A 46 -32.44 24.10 20.71
N GLU A 47 -32.94 24.88 19.75
CA GLU A 47 -34.24 24.59 19.14
C GLU A 47 -34.09 23.33 18.27
N PRO A 48 -35.05 22.39 18.27
CA PRO A 48 -35.01 21.23 17.40
C PRO A 48 -35.41 21.65 15.97
N GLY A 49 -34.42 22.01 15.15
CA GLY A 49 -34.62 22.37 13.75
C GLY A 49 -33.46 21.88 12.88
N GLU A 50 -33.78 20.90 12.02
CA GLU A 50 -33.13 20.44 10.77
C GLU A 50 -31.58 20.32 10.68
N PRO A 51 -31.04 19.17 10.20
CA PRO A 51 -29.60 19.05 9.99
C PRO A 51 -29.17 19.90 8.78
N GLU A 52 -28.57 21.07 9.04
CA GLU A 52 -27.78 21.80 8.06
C GLU A 52 -26.61 20.91 7.60
N ARG A 53 -26.73 20.47 6.35
CA ARG A 53 -25.73 19.67 5.66
C ARG A 53 -24.53 20.55 5.36
N ALA A 54 -23.54 20.57 6.26
CA ALA A 54 -22.22 21.08 5.91
C ALA A 54 -21.71 20.31 4.68
N PRO A 55 -21.17 20.99 3.64
CA PRO A 55 -20.57 20.28 2.53
C PRO A 55 -19.40 19.45 3.06
N PHE A 56 -19.53 18.13 2.94
CA PHE A 56 -18.42 17.21 3.17
C PHE A 56 -17.41 17.47 2.05
N VAL A 57 -16.36 18.21 2.35
CA VAL A 57 -15.19 18.32 1.48
C VAL A 57 -14.33 17.10 1.83
N PRO A 58 -14.26 16.06 0.99
CA PRO A 58 -13.37 14.94 1.28
C PRO A 58 -11.93 15.46 1.12
N LEU A 59 -11.02 15.07 2.02
CA LEU A 59 -9.56 15.24 1.85
C LEU A 59 -9.05 14.26 0.77
N ILE A 60 -9.63 14.30 -0.43
CA ILE A 60 -9.32 13.38 -1.54
C ILE A 60 -7.88 13.54 -2.06
N ASP A 61 -7.18 14.62 -1.71
CA ASP A 61 -5.80 14.86 -2.16
C ASP A 61 -4.74 13.97 -1.46
N GLU A 62 -5.09 13.26 -0.38
CA GLU A 62 -4.14 12.35 0.31
C GLU A 62 -4.26 10.87 -0.13
N VAL A 63 -5.27 10.52 -0.93
CA VAL A 63 -5.50 9.14 -1.37
C VAL A 63 -5.20 9.03 -2.87
N LEU A 64 -3.99 8.58 -3.20
CA LEU A 64 -3.64 8.24 -4.59
C LEU A 64 -4.18 6.85 -4.95
N GLU A 65 -5.21 6.80 -5.80
CA GLU A 65 -5.69 5.57 -6.43
C GLU A 65 -4.97 5.35 -7.77
N LEU A 66 -4.01 4.43 -7.79
CA LEU A 66 -3.19 4.11 -8.96
C LEU A 66 -3.84 2.97 -9.78
N THR A 67 -5.05 3.20 -10.28
CA THR A 67 -5.80 2.22 -11.08
C THR A 67 -5.42 2.22 -12.57
N GLU A 68 -4.68 3.23 -13.00
CA GLU A 68 -4.15 3.34 -14.36
C GLU A 68 -2.66 3.03 -14.34
N GLU A 69 -2.23 2.06 -15.15
CA GLU A 69 -0.82 1.70 -15.29
C GLU A 69 -0.11 2.83 -16.04
N VAL A 70 0.47 3.76 -15.29
CA VAL A 70 1.37 4.76 -15.86
C VAL A 70 2.67 4.05 -16.19
N VAL A 71 2.86 3.68 -17.47
CA VAL A 71 4.18 3.34 -18.01
C VAL A 71 4.99 4.63 -18.06
N VAL A 72 5.45 5.10 -16.90
CA VAL A 72 6.55 6.06 -16.85
C VAL A 72 7.76 5.26 -17.27
N GLU A 73 8.10 5.30 -18.55
CA GLU A 73 9.43 4.99 -19.01
C GLU A 73 10.35 6.11 -18.49
N ASP A 74 10.50 6.17 -17.17
CA ASP A 74 11.55 6.92 -16.53
C ASP A 74 12.81 6.15 -16.90
N VAL A 75 13.41 6.55 -18.02
CA VAL A 75 14.75 6.14 -18.39
C VAL A 75 15.62 6.61 -17.25
N MET A 76 15.77 5.75 -16.23
CA MET A 76 16.74 5.91 -15.16
C MET A 76 18.02 6.37 -15.85
N PRO A 77 18.55 7.56 -15.53
CA PRO A 77 19.81 7.97 -16.11
C PRO A 77 20.82 6.89 -15.73
N ALA A 78 21.21 6.09 -16.73
CA ALA A 78 22.22 5.07 -16.55
C ALA A 78 23.41 5.75 -15.86
N PRO A 79 23.94 5.20 -14.76
CA PRO A 79 25.07 5.79 -14.07
C PRO A 79 26.14 6.02 -15.14
N LYS A 80 26.48 7.30 -15.38
CA LYS A 80 27.53 7.66 -16.33
C LYS A 80 28.75 6.82 -15.95
N PRO A 81 29.30 6.00 -16.87
CA PRO A 81 30.43 5.16 -16.54
C PRO A 81 31.55 6.09 -16.11
N ALA A 82 31.90 6.03 -14.82
CA ALA A 82 33.08 6.70 -14.30
C ALA A 82 34.25 6.29 -15.18
N ALA A 83 35.02 7.29 -15.63
CA ALA A 83 36.12 7.12 -16.55
C ALA A 83 36.99 5.92 -16.15
N LYS A 84 37.23 5.03 -17.12
CA LYS A 84 38.15 3.90 -17.02
C LYS A 84 39.48 4.37 -16.42
N ALA A 85 39.74 4.04 -15.16
CA ALA A 85 41.12 3.88 -14.70
C ALA A 85 41.69 2.73 -15.52
N THR A 86 42.74 3.00 -16.30
CA THR A 86 43.44 2.01 -17.11
C THR A 86 44.39 1.22 -16.21
N PRO A 87 44.19 -0.10 -15.99
CA PRO A 87 45.31 -0.95 -15.62
C PRO A 87 45.96 -1.43 -16.92
N VAL A 88 47.26 -1.19 -17.03
CA VAL A 88 48.07 -1.70 -18.13
C VAL A 88 48.16 -3.23 -18.02
N ALA A 89 47.48 -3.98 -18.91
CA ALA A 89 47.93 -5.23 -19.56
C ALA A 89 46.76 -5.98 -20.24
N LYS A 90 46.93 -6.34 -21.52
CA LYS A 90 46.07 -7.20 -22.38
C LYS A 90 46.60 -8.66 -22.31
N PRO A 91 45.96 -9.73 -22.85
CA PRO A 91 44.65 -9.84 -23.52
C PRO A 91 43.80 -11.12 -23.23
N ALA A 92 42.47 -11.07 -23.42
CA ALA A 92 41.67 -12.09 -24.15
C ALA A 92 40.16 -11.83 -24.04
N ALA A 93 39.47 -12.00 -25.17
CA ALA A 93 38.04 -12.24 -25.38
C ALA A 93 37.04 -11.73 -24.33
N ALA A 94 36.37 -10.62 -24.64
CA ALA A 94 35.01 -10.38 -24.16
C ALA A 94 34.08 -11.39 -24.86
N ALA A 95 34.04 -12.62 -24.32
CA ALA A 95 32.86 -13.45 -24.46
C ALA A 95 31.81 -12.87 -23.51
N ASP A 96 30.54 -12.99 -23.87
CA ASP A 96 29.39 -12.78 -23.00
C ASP A 96 29.52 -13.64 -21.73
N GLU A 97 30.27 -13.17 -20.74
CA GLU A 97 30.39 -13.84 -19.45
C GLU A 97 29.16 -13.51 -18.63
N SER A 98 28.11 -14.33 -18.83
CA SER A 98 26.98 -14.38 -17.91
C SER A 98 27.52 -14.54 -16.49
N ILE A 99 27.35 -13.51 -15.68
CA ILE A 99 27.71 -13.50 -14.24
C ILE A 99 26.85 -14.52 -13.47
N LEU A 100 25.74 -14.95 -14.06
CA LEU A 100 24.87 -15.98 -13.53
C LEU A 100 25.31 -17.36 -14.00
N SER A 101 25.47 -18.26 -13.02
CA SER A 101 25.53 -19.69 -13.29
C SER A 101 24.20 -20.16 -13.87
N VAL A 102 24.26 -21.04 -14.88
CA VAL A 102 23.08 -21.67 -15.49
C VAL A 102 22.19 -22.34 -14.43
N GLU A 103 22.79 -22.93 -13.40
CA GLU A 103 22.06 -23.55 -12.30
C GLU A 103 21.23 -22.52 -11.51
N SER A 104 21.82 -21.36 -11.21
CA SER A 104 21.14 -20.27 -10.51
C SER A 104 20.01 -19.69 -11.35
N GLU A 105 20.20 -19.59 -12.66
CA GLU A 105 19.21 -19.12 -13.61
C GLU A 105 17.99 -20.07 -13.69
N VAL A 106 18.24 -21.38 -13.74
CA VAL A 106 17.19 -22.41 -13.74
C VAL A 106 16.45 -22.44 -12.40
N ALA A 107 17.15 -22.36 -11.27
CA ALA A 107 16.54 -22.31 -9.95
C ALA A 107 15.65 -21.07 -9.76
N ALA A 108 16.09 -19.89 -10.22
CA ALA A 108 15.31 -18.66 -10.19
C ALA A 108 14.05 -18.77 -11.07
N ARG A 109 14.16 -19.30 -12.29
CA ARG A 109 12.99 -19.53 -13.15
C ARG A 109 12.00 -20.53 -12.57
N HIS A 110 12.50 -21.60 -11.95
CA HIS A 110 11.65 -22.61 -11.33
C HIS A 110 10.87 -22.05 -10.13
N SER A 111 11.52 -21.26 -9.26
CA SER A 111 10.85 -20.63 -8.12
C SER A 111 9.81 -19.59 -8.55
N LEU A 112 10.11 -18.74 -9.54
CA LEU A 112 9.13 -17.80 -10.12
C LEU A 112 7.97 -18.52 -10.81
N SER A 113 8.23 -19.61 -11.53
CA SER A 113 7.18 -20.43 -12.15
C SER A 113 6.26 -21.07 -11.11
N ALA A 114 6.83 -21.59 -10.01
CA ALA A 114 6.06 -22.15 -8.90
C ALA A 114 5.17 -21.07 -8.24
N LEU A 115 5.71 -19.87 -7.99
CA LEU A 115 4.92 -18.75 -7.46
C LEU A 115 3.81 -18.31 -8.41
N SER A 116 4.09 -18.23 -9.71
CA SER A 116 3.09 -17.91 -10.74
C SER A 116 1.98 -18.96 -10.80
N SER A 117 2.33 -20.25 -10.74
CA SER A 117 1.34 -21.33 -10.69
C SER A 117 0.45 -21.27 -9.44
N MET A 118 0.97 -20.81 -8.30
CA MET A 118 0.18 -20.62 -7.08
C MET A 118 -0.79 -19.42 -7.18
N LEU A 119 -0.41 -18.39 -7.94
CA LEU A 119 -1.28 -17.23 -8.19
C LEU A 119 -2.38 -17.53 -9.23
N VAL A 120 -2.06 -18.36 -10.23
CA VAL A 120 -2.98 -18.71 -11.33
C VAL A 120 -3.87 -19.92 -11.00
N ALA A 121 -3.43 -20.84 -10.13
CA ALA A 121 -4.21 -22.00 -9.71
C ALA A 121 -5.22 -21.65 -8.61
N ALA A 122 -6.14 -20.73 -8.90
CA ALA A 122 -7.45 -20.75 -8.28
C ALA A 122 -8.44 -21.32 -9.31
N PRO A 123 -8.71 -22.64 -9.31
CA PRO A 123 -9.82 -23.14 -10.09
C PRO A 123 -11.10 -22.41 -9.66
N GLU A 124 -11.97 -22.10 -10.62
CA GLU A 124 -13.32 -21.59 -10.42
C GLU A 124 -14.00 -22.38 -9.27
N GLY A 125 -14.23 -21.72 -8.12
CA GLY A 125 -14.81 -22.35 -6.93
C GLY A 125 -13.83 -22.72 -5.80
N ALA A 126 -12.57 -22.29 -5.84
CA ALA A 126 -11.69 -22.41 -4.68
C ALA A 126 -12.11 -21.43 -3.56
N ASP A 127 -12.83 -21.94 -2.57
CA ASP A 127 -13.24 -21.25 -1.32
C ASP A 127 -12.07 -20.67 -0.52
N ASN A 128 -10.82 -21.06 -0.84
CA ASN A 128 -9.59 -20.57 -0.22
C ASN A 128 -9.04 -19.29 -0.86
N THR A 129 -9.70 -18.74 -1.87
CA THR A 129 -9.38 -17.41 -2.40
C THR A 129 -10.13 -16.33 -1.65
N LEU A 130 -9.60 -15.10 -1.64
CA LEU A 130 -10.29 -13.95 -1.07
C LEU A 130 -11.67 -13.74 -1.73
N ASP A 131 -11.78 -13.91 -3.05
CA ASP A 131 -13.06 -13.81 -3.76
C ASP A 131 -14.05 -14.87 -3.28
N GLY A 132 -13.60 -16.12 -3.12
CA GLY A 132 -14.41 -17.21 -2.58
C GLY A 132 -14.95 -16.88 -1.18
N LEU A 133 -14.09 -16.38 -0.29
CA LEU A 133 -14.49 -15.99 1.06
C LEU A 133 -15.47 -14.82 1.05
N VAL A 134 -15.19 -13.74 0.31
CA VAL A 134 -16.07 -12.58 0.19
C VAL A 134 -17.42 -12.96 -0.40
N ARG A 135 -17.44 -13.80 -1.44
CA ARG A 135 -18.67 -14.35 -2.02
C ARG A 135 -19.46 -15.18 -1.02
N SER A 136 -18.80 -16.02 -0.23
CA SER A 136 -19.44 -16.83 0.82
C SER A 136 -20.12 -15.96 1.88
N MET A 137 -19.53 -14.80 2.20
CA MET A 137 -20.06 -13.84 3.17
C MET A 137 -21.18 -12.96 2.58
N LEU A 138 -21.06 -12.53 1.32
CA LEU A 138 -22.07 -11.68 0.67
C LEU A 138 -23.33 -12.44 0.26
N LYS A 139 -23.21 -13.73 -0.08
CA LYS A 139 -24.33 -14.57 -0.52
C LYS A 139 -25.51 -14.61 0.45
N PRO A 140 -25.34 -14.84 1.78
CA PRO A 140 -26.46 -14.81 2.72
C PRO A 140 -27.09 -13.42 2.85
N MET A 141 -26.29 -12.34 2.85
CA MET A 141 -26.80 -10.97 2.97
C MET A 141 -27.65 -10.57 1.75
N LEU A 142 -27.17 -10.89 0.54
CA LEU A 142 -27.92 -10.65 -0.69
C LEU A 142 -29.19 -11.50 -0.75
N LYS A 143 -29.14 -12.74 -0.27
CA LYS A 143 -30.32 -13.61 -0.20
C LYS A 143 -31.38 -13.02 0.72
N GLU A 144 -31.02 -12.62 1.94
CA GLU A 144 -31.95 -12.03 2.89
C GLU A 144 -32.56 -10.73 2.34
N TRP A 145 -31.74 -9.89 1.71
CA TRP A 145 -32.23 -8.68 1.07
C TRP A 145 -33.20 -8.97 -0.09
N LEU A 146 -32.88 -9.94 -0.95
CA LEU A 146 -33.76 -10.36 -2.03
C LEU A 146 -35.07 -10.94 -1.47
N ASP A 147 -35.00 -11.81 -0.47
CA ASP A 147 -36.18 -12.41 0.14
C ASP A 147 -37.09 -11.34 0.77
N ALA A 148 -36.53 -10.25 1.31
CA ALA A 148 -37.29 -9.13 1.88
C ALA A 148 -37.82 -8.12 0.83
N ARG A 149 -37.08 -7.86 -0.25
CA ARG A 149 -37.37 -6.74 -1.18
C ARG A 149 -37.97 -7.16 -2.52
N LEU A 150 -37.70 -8.38 -2.97
CA LEU A 150 -38.15 -8.89 -4.27
C LEU A 150 -39.68 -8.98 -4.39
N PRO A 151 -40.46 -9.37 -3.36
CA PRO A 151 -41.92 -9.44 -3.49
C PRO A 151 -42.56 -8.10 -3.92
N ALA A 152 -42.19 -7.00 -3.24
CA ALA A 152 -42.71 -5.67 -3.56
C ALA A 152 -42.32 -5.21 -4.97
N LEU A 153 -41.09 -5.48 -5.41
CA LEU A 153 -40.63 -5.15 -6.76
C LEU A 153 -41.42 -5.90 -7.84
N VAL A 154 -41.73 -7.17 -7.59
CA VAL A 154 -42.52 -7.99 -8.50
C VAL A 154 -43.97 -7.51 -8.54
N GLU A 155 -44.58 -7.22 -7.39
CA GLU A 155 -45.95 -6.67 -7.33
C GLU A 155 -46.08 -5.37 -8.11
N ASP A 156 -45.15 -4.43 -7.94
CA ASP A 156 -45.12 -3.18 -8.70
C ASP A 156 -45.01 -3.40 -10.21
N MET A 157 -44.18 -4.36 -10.64
CA MET A 157 -43.98 -4.67 -12.04
C MET A 157 -45.18 -5.39 -12.65
N VAL A 158 -45.81 -6.31 -11.91
CA VAL A 158 -47.04 -7.00 -12.30
C VAL A 158 -48.22 -6.03 -12.35
N ALA A 159 -48.35 -5.12 -11.39
CA ALA A 159 -49.40 -4.10 -11.40
C ALA A 159 -49.31 -3.20 -12.65
N LYS A 160 -48.08 -2.76 -12.99
CA LYS A 160 -47.81 -2.02 -14.24
C LYS A 160 -48.18 -2.84 -15.48
N GLU A 161 -47.85 -4.13 -15.48
CA GLU A 161 -48.12 -5.02 -16.61
C GLU A 161 -49.62 -5.28 -16.81
N ILE A 162 -50.37 -5.48 -15.72
CA ILE A 162 -51.82 -5.62 -15.75
C ILE A 162 -52.45 -4.32 -16.27
N ALA A 163 -52.05 -3.16 -15.73
CA ALA A 163 -52.57 -1.87 -16.18
C ALA A 163 -52.34 -1.63 -17.67
N ARG A 164 -51.19 -2.08 -18.20
CA ARG A 164 -50.87 -1.99 -19.63
C ARG A 164 -51.76 -2.89 -20.49
N ILE A 165 -52.09 -4.08 -20.02
CA ILE A 165 -52.96 -5.03 -20.75
C ILE A 165 -54.42 -4.58 -20.70
N THR A 166 -54.88 -4.08 -19.55
CA THR A 166 -56.28 -3.64 -19.38
C THR A 166 -56.58 -2.29 -20.03
N ALA A 167 -55.57 -1.48 -20.32
CA ALA A 167 -55.71 -0.23 -21.07
C ALA A 167 -55.78 -0.43 -22.60
N ARG A 168 -55.73 -1.67 -23.10
CA ARG A 168 -55.87 -2.05 -24.50
C ARG A 168 -57.23 -2.67 -24.76
#